data_AF-A0A455UE22-F1
#
_entry.id   AF-A0A455UE22-F1
#
_cell.length_a   1.000
_cell.length_b   1.000
_cell.length_c   1.000
_cell.angle_alpha   90.00
_cell.angle_beta   90.00
_cell.angle_gamma   90.00
#
_symmetry.space_group_name_H-M   'P 1'
#
loop_
_entity.id
_entity.type
_entity.pdbx_description
1 polymer ?
#
loop_
_entity_poly.entity_id
_entity_poly.type
_entity_poly.pdbx_seq_one_letter_code
_entity_poly.pdbx_strand_id
1 'polypeptide(L)' 'MAGCVIQADTCIGDSTIINTAAQVDHDGRIGSHVHIAPGAVLSGEVIVEENAHIGPNATLIQGKHIGRGAVVGLEQ' A
#
# COMPACT_ATOMS: atom_id res chain seq x y z
N MET A 1 9.46 -5.22 -5.88
CA MET A 1 10.74 -5.67 -5.27
C MET A 1 10.66 -7.16 -4.94
N ALA A 2 11.71 -7.79 -4.43
CA ALA A 2 11.67 -9.23 -4.12
C ALA A 2 10.56 -9.55 -3.09
N GLY A 3 9.78 -10.61 -3.35
CA GLY A 3 8.77 -11.10 -2.41
C GLY A 3 7.55 -10.19 -2.19
N CYS A 4 7.38 -9.10 -2.95
CA CYS A 4 6.12 -8.37 -2.90
C CYS A 4 5.01 -9.19 -3.56
N VAL A 5 3.81 -9.17 -2.98
CA VAL A 5 2.64 -9.90 -3.49
C VAL A 5 1.51 -8.92 -3.73
N ILE A 6 0.91 -8.99 -4.92
CA ILE A 6 -0.27 -8.21 -5.31
C ILE A 6 -1.33 -9.23 -5.72
N GLN A 7 -2.49 -9.21 -5.07
CA GLN A 7 -3.59 -10.14 -5.35
C GLN A 7 -4.53 -9.62 -6.44
N ALA A 8 -5.51 -10.45 -6.80
CA ALA A 8 -6.46 -10.20 -7.88
C ALA A 8 -7.21 -8.87 -7.72
N ASP A 9 -7.56 -8.27 -8.86
CA ASP A 9 -8.40 -7.07 -8.95
C ASP A 9 -7.88 -5.81 -8.22
N THR A 10 -6.59 -5.80 -7.89
CA THR A 10 -5.90 -4.62 -7.34
C THR A 10 -5.34 -3.72 -8.44
N CYS A 11 -5.65 -2.43 -8.35
CA CYS A 11 -5.16 -1.39 -9.26
C CYS A 11 -4.00 -0.62 -8.61
N ILE A 12 -2.90 -0.45 -9.36
CA ILE A 12 -1.72 0.33 -8.94
C ILE A 12 -1.51 1.50 -9.90
N GLY A 13 -1.47 2.72 -9.37
CA GLY A 13 -1.20 3.94 -10.14
C GLY A 13 0.27 4.10 -10.53
N ASP A 14 0.51 5.00 -11.49
CA ASP A 14 1.83 5.28 -12.02
C ASP A 14 2.84 5.72 -10.95
N SER A 15 4.11 5.39 -11.15
CA SER A 15 5.22 5.82 -10.29
C SER A 15 5.08 5.42 -8.81
N THR A 16 4.27 4.40 -8.50
CA THR A 16 4.13 3.84 -7.16
C THR A 16 5.20 2.78 -6.89
N ILE A 17 5.74 2.80 -5.66
CA ILE A 17 6.78 1.86 -5.21
C ILE A 17 6.16 0.86 -4.24
N ILE A 18 6.29 -0.43 -4.57
CA ILE A 18 5.92 -1.54 -3.69
C ILE A 18 7.20 -2.30 -3.30
N ASN A 19 7.58 -2.14 -2.04
CA ASN A 19 8.86 -2.61 -1.53
C ASN A 19 8.89 -4.12 -1.21
N THR A 20 10.07 -4.58 -0.82
CA THR A 20 10.36 -5.98 -0.46
C THR A 20 9.36 -6.50 0.56
N ALA A 21 8.83 -7.70 0.30
CA ALA A 21 7.85 -8.37 1.17
C ALA A 21 6.56 -7.58 1.50
N ALA A 22 6.27 -6.47 0.81
CA ALA A 22 4.98 -5.80 0.95
C ALA A 22 3.86 -6.64 0.32
N GLN A 23 2.69 -6.67 0.96
CA GLN A 23 1.53 -7.41 0.51
C GLN A 23 0.37 -6.44 0.26
N VAL A 24 -0.21 -6.50 -0.94
CA VAL A 24 -1.46 -5.83 -1.28
C VAL A 24 -2.46 -6.91 -1.66
N ASP A 25 -3.48 -7.06 -0.82
CA ASP A 25 -4.51 -8.08 -1.00
C ASP A 25 -5.50 -7.68 -2.11
N HIS A 26 -6.62 -8.41 -2.23
CA HIS A 26 -7.56 -8.30 -3.33
C HIS A 26 -8.35 -6.97 -3.35
N ASP A 27 -8.81 -6.55 -4.52
CA ASP A 27 -9.69 -5.38 -4.71
C ASP A 27 -9.13 -4.03 -4.22
N GLY A 28 -7.80 -3.93 -4.05
CA GLY A 28 -7.12 -2.72 -3.58
C GLY A 28 -7.06 -1.63 -4.65
N ARG A 29 -7.04 -0.37 -4.21
CA ARG A 29 -6.84 0.79 -5.10
C ARG A 29 -5.70 1.65 -4.59
N ILE A 30 -4.55 1.54 -5.22
CA ILE A 30 -3.35 2.30 -4.88
C ILE A 30 -3.15 3.40 -5.93
N GLY A 31 -3.15 4.66 -5.49
CA GLY A 31 -2.96 5.84 -6.34
C GLY A 31 -1.53 5.95 -6.88
N SER A 32 -1.28 7.02 -7.61
CA SER A 32 0.05 7.31 -8.17
C SER A 32 1.00 7.90 -7.13
N HIS A 33 2.31 7.69 -7.31
CA HIS A 33 3.36 8.21 -6.41
C HIS A 33 3.22 7.75 -4.95
N VAL A 34 2.59 6.61 -4.71
CA VAL A 34 2.48 6.02 -3.37
C VAL A 34 3.79 5.28 -3.04
N HIS A 35 4.21 5.35 -1.79
CA HIS A 35 5.32 4.56 -1.29
C HIS A 35 4.82 3.53 -0.27
N ILE A 36 4.74 2.27 -0.68
CA ILE A 36 4.47 1.13 0.20
C ILE A 36 5.81 0.56 0.66
N ALA A 37 6.20 0.81 1.91
CA ALA A 37 7.49 0.43 2.48
C ALA A 37 7.60 -1.09 2.75
N PRO A 38 8.80 -1.60 3.06
CA PRO A 38 9.02 -3.04 3.23
C PRO A 38 8.11 -3.67 4.29
N GLY A 39 7.58 -4.86 3.97
CA GLY A 39 6.75 -5.64 4.89
C GLY A 39 5.37 -5.04 5.23
N ALA A 40 4.97 -3.92 4.61
CA ALA A 40 3.63 -3.37 4.81
C ALA A 40 2.56 -4.33 4.28
N VAL A 41 1.45 -4.46 5.00
CA VAL A 41 0.32 -5.34 4.68
C VAL A 41 -0.94 -4.51 4.49
N LEU A 42 -1.50 -4.54 3.29
CA LEU A 42 -2.76 -3.92 2.94
C LEU A 42 -3.78 -5.04 2.70
N SER A 43 -4.74 -5.23 3.61
CA SER A 43 -5.83 -6.18 3.43
C SER A 43 -6.78 -5.78 2.29
N GLY A 44 -7.77 -6.63 2.00
CA GLY A 44 -8.67 -6.43 0.86
C GLY A 44 -9.36 -5.07 0.85
N GLU A 45 -9.71 -4.59 -0.34
CA GLU A 45 -10.50 -3.35 -0.54
C GLU A 45 -9.85 -2.08 0.06
N VAL A 46 -8.56 -2.11 0.40
CA VAL A 46 -7.84 -0.94 0.90
C VAL A 46 -7.62 0.07 -0.22
N ILE A 47 -7.95 1.33 0.06
CA ILE A 47 -7.75 2.46 -0.84
C ILE A 47 -6.62 3.32 -0.30
N VAL A 48 -5.62 3.58 -1.11
CA VAL A 48 -4.52 4.51 -0.80
C VAL A 48 -4.48 5.57 -1.88
N GLU A 49 -4.73 6.82 -1.52
CA GLU A 49 -4.68 7.93 -2.48
C GLU A 49 -3.25 8.35 -2.83
N GLU A 50 -3.13 9.16 -3.88
CA GLU A 50 -1.83 9.61 -4.42
C GLU A 50 -0.93 10.29 -3.38
N ASN A 51 0.39 10.15 -3.58
CA ASN A 51 1.44 10.71 -2.72
C ASN A 51 1.45 10.22 -1.26
N ALA A 52 0.63 9.24 -0.90
CA ALA A 52 0.64 8.68 0.45
C ALA A 52 1.87 7.79 0.71
N HIS A 53 2.25 7.67 1.97
CA HIS A 53 3.35 6.82 2.43
C HIS A 53 2.87 5.83 3.48
N ILE A 54 3.04 4.54 3.20
CA ILE A 54 2.74 3.44 4.12
C ILE A 54 4.07 2.92 4.66
N GLY A 55 4.31 3.15 5.95
CA GLY A 55 5.57 2.84 6.64
C GLY A 55 5.85 1.34 6.77
N PRO A 56 7.09 0.97 7.13
CA PRO A 56 7.53 -0.41 7.17
C PRO A 56 6.73 -1.21 8.21
N ASN A 57 6.30 -2.42 7.84
CA ASN A 57 5.45 -3.30 8.66
C ASN A 57 4.09 -2.69 9.10
N ALA A 58 3.64 -1.59 8.51
CA ALA A 58 2.30 -1.07 8.77
C ALA A 58 1.24 -2.04 8.25
N THR A 59 0.17 -2.26 9.03
CA THR A 59 -0.95 -3.13 8.65
C THR A 59 -2.24 -2.32 8.54
N LEU A 60 -2.84 -2.33 7.35
CA LEU A 60 -4.14 -1.73 7.08
C LEU A 60 -5.21 -2.82 6.98
N ILE A 61 -6.21 -2.76 7.87
CA ILE A 61 -7.35 -3.68 7.83
C ILE A 61 -8.24 -3.42 6.61
N GLN A 62 -9.03 -4.41 6.22
CA GLN A 62 -9.91 -4.40 5.04
C GLN A 62 -10.77 -3.12 4.97
N GLY A 63 -10.92 -2.59 3.76
CA GLY A 63 -11.80 -1.45 3.47
C GLY A 63 -11.33 -0.11 4.03
N LYS A 64 -10.07 -0.01 4.51
CA LYS A 64 -9.53 1.28 4.98
C LYS A 64 -9.19 2.19 3.81
N HIS A 65 -9.45 3.48 4.00
CA HIS A 65 -9.12 4.54 3.05
C HIS A 65 -8.06 5.46 3.65
N ILE A 66 -6.91 5.54 2.99
CA ILE A 66 -5.79 6.41 3.30
C ILE A 66 -5.83 7.60 2.34
N GLY A 67 -5.96 8.81 2.91
CA GLY A 67 -6.07 10.04 2.14
C GLY A 67 -4.78 10.47 1.47
N ARG A 68 -4.91 11.35 0.48
CA ARG A 68 -3.81 11.91 -0.30
C ARG A 68 -2.72 12.52 0.58
N GLY A 69 -1.47 12.14 0.33
CA GLY A 69 -0.32 12.64 1.09
C GLY A 69 -0.28 12.20 2.55
N ALA A 70 -1.16 11.31 2.98
CA ALA A 70 -1.14 10.80 4.34
C ALA A 70 0.09 9.92 4.58
N VAL A 71 0.50 9.86 5.85
CA VAL A 71 1.63 9.07 6.33
C VAL A 71 1.11 8.11 7.39
N VAL A 72 1.39 6.81 7.23
CA VAL A 72 0.97 5.76 8.17
C VAL A 72 2.21 5.05 8.72
N GLY A 73 2.32 4.96 10.05
CA GLY A 73 3.29 4.07 10.72
C GLY A 73 4.76 4.39 10.43
N LEU A 74 5.09 5.67 10.27
CA LEU A 74 6.44 6.13 9.92
C LEU A 74 7.26 6.38 11.20
N GLU A 75 7.45 5.33 12.01
CA GLU A 75 8.29 5.34 13.21
C GLU A 75 8.68 3.91 13.61
N GLN A 76 9.99 3.66 13.75
CA GLN A 76 10.57 2.65 14.64
C GLN A 76 11.39 3.37 15.70
#